data_AF-A0A7W2A5E9-F1
#
_entry.id   AF-A0A7W2A5E9-F1
#
_cell.length_a   1.000
_cell.length_b   1.000
_cell.length_c   1.000
_cell.angle_alpha   90.00
_cell.angle_beta   90.00
_cell.angle_gamma   90.00
#
_symmetry.space_group_name_H-M   'P 1'
#
loop_
_entity.id
_entity.type
_entity.pdbx_description
1 polymer ?
#
loop_
_entity_poly.entity_id
_entity_poly.type
_entity_poly.pdbx_seq_one_letter_code
_entity_poly.pdbx_strand_id
1 'polypeptide(L)' 'MSITVYSKPACVQCTATTRALQARGIEFNVVDLTQDEDAYAHVSGLGYRQAPVVIAGDAHWSGFRPDLIGTLS' A
#
# COMPACT_ATOMS: atom_id res chain seq x y z
N MET A 1 -2.97 14.50 -2.27
CA MET A 1 -2.36 13.41 -3.05
C MET A 1 -3.12 12.14 -2.73
N SER A 2 -3.47 11.29 -3.70
CA SER A 2 -4.13 10.01 -3.39
C SER A 2 -3.09 8.96 -3.02
N ILE A 3 -3.26 8.33 -1.86
CA ILE A 3 -2.46 7.18 -1.43
C ILE A 3 -3.35 5.95 -1.43
N THR A 4 -2.89 4.88 -2.07
CA THR A 4 -3.58 3.60 -2.12
C THR A 4 -2.66 2.52 -1.60
N VAL A 5 -3.14 1.76 -0.61
CA VAL A 5 -2.46 0.61 -0.01
C VAL A 5 -3.15 -0.66 -0.52
N TYR A 6 -2.52 -1.33 -1.46
CA TYR A 6 -2.91 -2.67 -1.89
C TYR A 6 -2.45 -3.67 -0.85
N SER A 7 -3.42 -4.35 -0.23
CA SER A 7 -3.28 -5.19 0.95
C SER A 7 -3.80 -6.60 0.67
N LYS A 8 -3.66 -7.48 1.66
CA LYS A 8 -4.32 -8.80 1.69
C LYS A 8 -4.61 -9.21 3.14
N PRO A 9 -5.54 -10.15 3.38
CA PRO A 9 -5.83 -10.67 4.72
C PRO A 9 -4.59 -11.28 5.38
N ALA A 10 -4.55 -11.23 6.72
CA ALA A 10 -3.47 -11.79 7.54
C ALA A 10 -2.05 -11.31 7.17
N CYS A 11 -1.93 -10.07 6.65
CA CYS A 11 -0.66 -9.46 6.26
C CYS A 11 -0.14 -8.48 7.32
N VAL A 12 0.84 -8.92 8.12
CA VAL A 12 1.44 -8.10 9.20
C VAL A 12 2.02 -6.78 8.67
N GLN A 13 2.70 -6.81 7.53
CA GLN A 13 3.28 -5.59 6.94
C GLN A 13 2.22 -4.62 6.42
N CYS A 14 1.07 -5.14 5.98
CA CYS A 14 -0.06 -4.32 5.54
C CYS A 14 -0.66 -3.58 6.74
N THR A 15 -0.88 -4.27 7.86
CA THR A 15 -1.31 -3.66 9.12
C THR A 15 -0.31 -2.62 9.63
N ALA A 16 1.00 -2.89 9.53
CA ALA A 16 2.03 -1.94 9.94
C ALA A 16 2.00 -0.66 9.06
N THR A 17 1.82 -0.83 7.75
CA THR A 17 1.75 0.28 6.79
C THR A 17 0.54 1.17 7.04
N THR A 18 -0.66 0.58 7.17
CA THR A 18 -1.88 1.36 7.42
C THR A 18 -1.83 2.07 8.77
N ARG A 19 -1.29 1.43 9.82
CA ARG A 19 -1.09 2.08 11.12
C ARG A 19 -0.11 3.25 11.05
N ALA A 20 0.98 3.13 10.31
CA ALA A 20 1.95 4.21 10.16
C ALA A 20 1.38 5.42 9.41
N LEU A 21 0.55 5.18 8.38
CA LEU A 21 -0.18 6.24 7.68
C LEU A 21 -1.22 6.91 8.60
N GLN A 22 -2.00 6.12 9.33
CA GLN A 22 -2.99 6.61 10.31
C GLN A 22 -2.34 7.45 11.42
N ALA A 23 -1.21 7.01 11.97
CA ALA A 23 -0.49 7.73 13.02
C ALA A 23 0.00 9.11 12.57
N ARG A 24 0.13 9.32 11.26
CA ARG A 24 0.49 10.62 10.65
C ARG A 24 -0.71 11.45 10.23
N GLY A 25 -1.92 10.94 10.39
CA GLY A 25 -3.14 11.60 9.91
C GLY A 25 -3.22 11.67 8.39
N ILE A 26 -2.52 10.79 7.68
CA ILE A 26 -2.56 10.74 6.21
C ILE A 26 -3.81 9.98 5.77
N GLU A 27 -4.58 10.58 4.86
CA GLU A 27 -5.70 9.89 4.21
C GLU A 27 -5.19 8.91 3.15
N PHE A 28 -5.75 7.70 3.13
CA PHE A 28 -5.42 6.66 2.16
C PHE A 28 -6.59 5.71 1.95
N ASN A 29 -6.60 5.06 0.79
CA ASN A 29 -7.50 3.97 0.48
C ASN A 29 -6.80 2.63 0.70
N VAL A 30 -7.55 1.61 1.12
CA VAL A 30 -7.06 0.23 1.20
C VAL A 30 -7.82 -0.60 0.19
N VAL A 31 -7.10 -1.34 -0.64
CA VAL A 31 -7.67 -2.28 -1.61
C VAL A 31 -7.22 -3.69 -1.24
N ASP A 32 -8.16 -4.61 -1.05
CA ASP A 32 -7.84 -6.02 -0.81
C ASP A 32 -7.63 -6.75 -2.14
N LEU A 33 -6.37 -7.12 -2.40
CA LEU A 33 -5.97 -7.84 -3.60
C LEU A 33 -6.60 -9.24 -3.74
N THR A 34 -7.18 -9.78 -2.67
CA THR A 34 -7.89 -11.07 -2.72
C THR A 34 -9.35 -10.94 -3.19
N GLN A 35 -9.86 -9.71 -3.25
CA GLN A 35 -11.25 -9.42 -3.62
C GLN A 35 -11.38 -8.59 -4.90
N ASP A 36 -10.25 -8.13 -5.45
CA ASP A 36 -10.20 -7.25 -6.62
C ASP A 36 -9.13 -7.76 -7.60
N GLU A 37 -9.59 -8.48 -8.64
CA GLU A 37 -8.73 -9.07 -9.66
C GLU A 37 -8.03 -8.01 -10.52
N ASP A 38 -8.69 -6.88 -10.78
CA ASP A 38 -8.12 -5.78 -11.57
C ASP A 38 -6.99 -5.10 -10.80
N ALA A 39 -7.19 -4.86 -9.48
CA ALA A 39 -6.15 -4.37 -8.60
C ALA A 39 -4.96 -5.34 -8.53
N TYR A 40 -5.23 -6.65 -8.44
CA TYR A 40 -4.19 -7.68 -8.47
C TYR A 40 -3.40 -7.68 -9.78
N ALA A 41 -4.09 -7.61 -10.92
CA ALA A 41 -3.46 -7.54 -12.24
C ALA A 41 -2.61 -6.26 -12.37
N HIS A 42 -3.10 -5.13 -11.85
CA HIS A 42 -2.38 -3.87 -11.85
C HIS A 42 -1.04 -3.97 -11.09
N VAL A 43 -1.07 -4.39 -9.81
CA VAL A 43 0.17 -4.50 -9.01
C VAL A 43 1.11 -5.59 -9.53
N SER A 44 0.57 -6.67 -10.10
CA SER A 44 1.36 -7.73 -10.74
C SER A 44 2.03 -7.23 -12.02
N GLY A 45 1.34 -6.39 -12.80
CA GLY A 45 1.86 -5.73 -14.00
C GLY A 45 3.01 -4.75 -13.69
N LEU A 46 3.02 -4.15 -12.49
CA LEU A 46 4.15 -3.37 -11.98
C LEU A 46 5.34 -4.24 -11.52
N GLY A 47 5.20 -5.57 -11.54
CA GLY A 47 6.24 -6.52 -11.15
C GLY A 47 6.25 -6.89 -9.66
N TYR A 48 5.28 -6.42 -8.87
CA TYR A 48 5.21 -6.74 -7.45
C TYR A 48 4.59 -8.12 -7.23
N ARG A 49 5.19 -8.86 -6.29
CA ARG A 49 4.74 -10.20 -5.89
C ARG A 49 4.36 -10.30 -4.41
N GLN A 50 4.52 -9.20 -3.67
CA GLN A 50 4.32 -9.15 -2.23
C GLN A 50 3.46 -7.95 -1.84
N ALA A 51 2.65 -8.14 -0.80
CA ALA A 51 1.86 -7.09 -0.19
C ALA A 51 2.53 -6.60 1.11
N PRO A 52 2.33 -5.32 1.51
CA PRO A 52 1.54 -4.32 0.80
C PRO A 52 2.27 -3.75 -0.42
N VAL A 53 1.52 -3.22 -1.38
CA VAL A 53 2.03 -2.26 -2.36
C VAL A 53 1.39 -0.91 -2.06
N VAL A 54 2.20 0.14 -1.93
CA VAL A 54 1.70 1.50 -1.73
C VAL A 54 1.96 2.29 -3.00
N ILE A 55 0.92 2.94 -3.52
CA ILE A 55 1.01 3.92 -4.60
C ILE A 55 0.66 5.29 -4.01
N ALA A 56 1.53 6.26 -4.21
CA ALA A 56 1.47 7.60 -3.64
C ALA A 56 1.86 8.62 -4.73
N GLY A 57 0.87 9.04 -5.53
CA GLY A 57 1.13 9.80 -6.75
C GLY A 57 1.98 8.97 -7.74
N ASP A 58 3.11 9.53 -8.19
CA ASP A 58 4.04 8.86 -9.10
C ASP A 58 4.99 7.86 -8.39
N ALA A 59 5.04 7.90 -7.05
CA ALA A 59 5.88 7.00 -6.28
C ALA A 59 5.11 5.73 -5.91
N HIS A 60 5.78 4.58 -6.00
CA HIS A 60 5.22 3.33 -5.52
C HIS A 60 6.31 2.37 -4.99
N TRP A 61 5.95 1.57 -4.00
CA TRP A 61 6.85 0.60 -3.38
C TRP A 61 6.10 -0.60 -2.82
N SER A 62 6.83 -1.68 -2.54
CA SER A 62 6.30 -2.86 -1.84
C SER A 62 6.89 -3.01 -0.45
N GLY A 63 6.14 -3.65 0.44
CA GLY A 63 6.52 -3.94 1.82
C GLY A 63 6.31 -2.75 2.76
N PHE A 64 6.50 -3.01 4.05
CA PHE A 64 6.47 -1.94 5.06
C PHE A 64 7.74 -1.09 4.99
N ARG A 65 7.60 0.18 4.55
CA ARG A 65 8.69 1.15 4.37
C ARG A 65 8.44 2.42 5.18
N PRO A 66 8.73 2.42 6.50
CA PRO A 66 8.50 3.59 7.35
C PRO A 66 9.33 4.82 6.91
N ASP A 67 10.46 4.59 6.24
CA ASP A 67 11.30 5.63 5.64
C ASP A 67 10.60 6.37 4.50
N LEU A 68 9.93 5.65 3.59
CA LEU A 68 9.17 6.26 2.49
C LEU A 68 7.84 6.85 2.97
N ILE A 69 7.16 6.18 3.90
CA ILE A 69 6.00 6.75 4.60
C ILE A 69 6.40 8.05 5.29
N GLY A 70 7.64 8.08 5.81
CA GLY A 70 8.40 9.22 6.32
C GLY A 70 8.23 10.51 5.53
N THR A 71 8.25 10.43 4.21
CA THR A 71 8.34 11.58 3.30
C THR A 71 6.98 12.08 2.81
N LEU A 72 5.87 11.43 3.18
CA LEU A 72 4.53 11.78 2.71
C LEU A 72 3.95 12.97 3.49
N SER A 73 3.32 13.92 2.82
CA SER A 73 2.72 15.13 3.41
C SER A 73 1.23 15.24 3.13
#